data_AF-A0A6A4WEN1-F1
#
_entry.id   AF-A0A6A4WEN1-F1
#
_cell.length_a   1.000
_cell.length_b   1.000
_cell.length_c   1.000
_cell.angle_alpha   90.00
_cell.angle_beta   90.00
_cell.angle_gamma   90.00
#
_symmetry.space_group_name_H-M   'P 1'
#
loop_
_entity.id
_entity.type
_entity.pdbx_description
1 polymer ?
#
loop_
_entity_poly.entity_id
_entity_poly.type
_entity_poly.pdbx_seq_one_letter_code
_entity_poly.pdbx_strand_id
1 'polypeptide(L)'
;MASQAPVKVSPLIKAGRWSALVVGILYGSKHYNTLSAREVELREIEAKQKVIRDAQLAKERKALDREQMLYLAKETGTPIPADFDKMYPVSS
;
A
#
# COMPACT_ATOMS: atom_id res chain seq x y z
N MET A 1 47.94 -2.30 19.81
CA MET A 1 47.18 -3.29 20.61
C MET A 1 47.31 -4.63 19.90
N ALA A 2 48.04 -5.58 20.49
CA ALA A 2 48.26 -6.88 19.87
C ALA A 2 46.94 -7.67 19.81
N SER A 3 46.49 -8.05 18.61
CA SER A 3 45.38 -8.98 18.43
C SER A 3 45.79 -10.33 19.04
N GLN A 4 44.97 -10.88 19.93
CA GLN A 4 45.24 -12.19 20.53
C GLN A 4 45.43 -13.27 19.44
N ALA A 5 46.34 -14.21 19.71
CA ALA A 5 46.60 -15.33 18.81
C ALA A 5 45.31 -16.15 18.58
N PRO A 6 45.06 -16.64 17.35
CA PRO A 6 43.83 -17.33 17.01
C PRO A 6 43.65 -18.62 17.82
N VAL A 7 42.51 -18.72 18.50
CA VAL A 7 42.14 -19.90 19.30
C VAL A 7 41.74 -21.05 18.38
N LYS A 8 42.30 -22.24 18.61
CA LYS A 8 41.95 -23.46 17.87
C LYS A 8 40.55 -23.92 18.30
N VAL A 9 39.54 -23.60 17.50
CA VAL A 9 38.15 -24.05 17.75
C VAL A 9 37.92 -25.49 17.28
N SER A 10 37.14 -26.25 18.07
CA SER A 10 36.80 -27.64 17.79
C SER A 10 36.07 -27.80 16.43
N PRO A 11 36.33 -28.87 15.66
CA PRO A 11 35.61 -29.18 14.42
C PRO A 11 34.09 -29.21 14.57
N LEU A 12 33.57 -29.67 15.72
CA LEU A 12 32.13 -29.69 15.99
C LEU A 12 31.52 -28.28 16.01
N ILE A 13 32.23 -27.32 16.61
CA ILE A 13 31.78 -25.92 16.68
C ILE A 13 31.80 -25.30 15.28
N LYS A 14 32.81 -25.61 14.46
CA LYS A 14 32.86 -25.16 13.06
C LYS A 14 31.68 -25.72 12.27
N ALA A 15 31.41 -27.02 12.40
CA ALA A 15 30.28 -27.67 11.75
C ALA A 15 28.94 -27.06 12.19
N GLY A 16 28.74 -26.84 13.49
CA GLY A 16 27.54 -26.22 14.04
C GLY A 16 27.29 -24.80 13.52
N ARG A 17 28.34 -23.99 13.38
CA ARG A 17 28.22 -22.62 12.81
C ARG A 17 27.76 -22.65 11.37
N TRP A 18 28.38 -23.50 10.55
CA TRP A 18 28.03 -23.61 9.13
C TRP A 18 26.67 -24.27 8.92
N SER A 19 26.30 -25.27 9.73
CA SER A 19 24.97 -25.88 9.66
C SER A 19 23.88 -24.89 10.06
N ALA A 20 24.07 -24.14 11.14
CA ALA A 20 23.14 -23.09 11.54
C ALA A 20 22.98 -22.01 10.45
N LEU A 21 24.08 -21.62 9.80
CA LEU A 21 24.04 -20.67 8.70
C LEU A 21 23.24 -21.20 7.50
N VAL A 22 23.52 -22.44 7.07
CA VAL A 22 22.82 -23.06 5.93
C VAL A 22 21.33 -23.24 6.23
N VAL A 23 21.00 -23.77 7.42
CA VAL A 23 19.59 -23.95 7.84
C VAL A 23 18.89 -22.60 7.93
N GLY A 24 19.55 -21.58 8.48
CA GLY A 24 19.00 -20.23 8.56
C GLY A 24 18.69 -19.63 7.18
N ILE A 25 19.59 -19.78 6.20
CA ILE A 25 19.38 -19.30 4.83
C ILE A 25 18.21 -20.05 4.17
N LEU A 26 18.18 -21.37 4.27
CA LEU A 26 17.11 -22.18 3.68
C LEU A 26 15.74 -21.87 4.30
N TYR A 27 15.69 -21.75 5.62
CA TYR A 27 14.47 -21.37 6.33
C TYR A 27 14.02 -19.96 5.94
N GLY A 28 14.93 -18.99 5.94
CA GLY A 28 14.65 -17.61 5.56
C GLY A 28 14.07 -17.51 4.16
N SER A 29 14.69 -18.18 3.17
CA SER A 29 14.20 -18.22 1.79
C SER A 29 12.80 -18.82 1.68
N LYS A 30 12.58 -19.99 2.30
CA LYS A 30 11.25 -20.64 2.30
C LYS A 30 10.18 -19.76 2.95
N HIS A 31 10.49 -19.17 4.10
CA HIS A 31 9.56 -18.34 4.84
C HIS A 31 9.22 -17.06 4.08
N TYR A 32 10.23 -16.39 3.52
CA TYR A 32 10.06 -15.21 2.68
C TYR A 32 9.17 -15.49 1.47
N ASN A 33 9.42 -16.57 0.71
CA ASN A 33 8.61 -16.91 -0.46
C ASN A 33 7.13 -17.14 -0.10
N THR A 34 6.88 -17.75 1.05
CA THR A 34 5.50 -18.01 1.53
C THR A 34 4.77 -16.70 1.86
N LEU A 35 5.46 -15.75 2.50
CA LEU A 35 4.89 -14.45 2.82
C LEU A 35 4.71 -13.58 1.57
N SER A 36 5.70 -13.56 0.69
CA SER A 36 5.67 -12.80 -0.55
C SER A 36 4.50 -13.21 -1.46
N ALA A 37 4.22 -14.51 -1.60
CA ALA A 37 3.07 -14.97 -2.37
C ALA A 37 1.74 -14.43 -1.82
N ARG A 38 1.56 -14.44 -0.49
CA ARG A 38 0.36 -13.90 0.17
C ARG A 38 0.23 -12.39 -0.03
N GLU A 39 1.33 -11.66 0.07
CA GLU A 39 1.33 -10.20 -0.14
C GLU A 39 0.98 -9.83 -1.58
N VAL A 40 1.42 -10.61 -2.57
CA VAL A 40 1.05 -10.41 -3.98
C VAL A 40 -0.45 -10.60 -4.16
N GLU A 41 -1.03 -11.68 -3.63
CA GLU A 41 -2.48 -11.92 -3.69
C GLU A 41 -3.28 -10.80 -3.02
N LEU A 42 -2.85 -10.34 -1.84
CA LEU A 42 -3.48 -9.22 -1.14
C LEU A 42 -3.40 -7.93 -1.95
N ARG A 43 -2.24 -7.63 -2.56
CA ARG A 43 -2.06 -6.44 -3.40
C ARG A 43 -2.97 -6.46 -4.62
N GLU A 44 -3.20 -7.62 -5.23
CA GLU A 44 -4.15 -7.75 -6.34
C GLU A 44 -5.60 -7.49 -5.91
N ILE A 45 -5.99 -7.97 -4.74
CA ILE A 45 -7.31 -7.71 -4.16
C ILE A 45 -7.47 -6.22 -3.84
N GLU A 46 -6.48 -5.62 -3.18
CA GLU A 46 -6.46 -4.20 -2.86
C GLU A 46 -6.52 -3.33 -4.12
N ALA A 47 -5.80 -3.70 -5.19
CA ALA A 47 -5.86 -2.97 -6.45
C ALA A 47 -7.26 -2.98 -7.07
N LYS A 48 -7.95 -4.14 -7.05
CA LYS A 48 -9.34 -4.25 -7.54
C LYS A 48 -10.30 -3.41 -6.70
N GLN A 49 -10.18 -3.49 -5.37
CA GLN A 49 -11.01 -2.71 -4.46
C GLN A 49 -10.75 -1.22 -4.58
N LYS A 50 -9.49 -0.82 -4.77
CA LYS A 50 -9.09 0.57 -4.95
C LYS A 50 -9.76 1.19 -6.18
N VAL A 51 -9.82 0.48 -7.31
CA VAL A 51 -10.51 1.00 -8.51
C VAL A 51 -11.99 1.28 -8.23
N ILE A 52 -12.67 0.38 -7.51
CA ILE A 52 -14.08 0.56 -7.15
C ILE A 52 -14.25 1.75 -6.19
N ARG A 53 -13.38 1.82 -5.17
CA ARG A 53 -13.41 2.89 -4.18
C ARG A 53 -13.09 4.25 -4.80
N ASP A 54 -12.09 4.33 -5.66
CA ASP A 54 -11.71 5.56 -6.35
C ASP A 54 -12.85 6.03 -7.28
N ALA A 55 -13.55 5.10 -7.93
CA ALA A 55 -14.73 5.42 -8.74
C ALA A 55 -15.90 5.95 -7.88
N GLN A 56 -16.14 5.36 -6.71
CA GLN A 56 -17.17 5.85 -5.76
C GLN A 56 -16.79 7.23 -5.20
N LEU A 57 -15.55 7.38 -4.73
CA LEU A 57 -15.02 8.63 -4.20
C LEU A 57 -15.07 9.75 -5.24
N ALA A 58 -14.81 9.45 -6.53
CA ALA A 58 -14.92 10.42 -7.60
C ALA A 58 -16.37 10.87 -7.84
N LYS A 59 -17.36 9.98 -7.66
CA LYS A 59 -18.79 10.34 -7.74
C LYS A 59 -19.20 11.21 -6.56
N GLU A 60 -18.87 10.79 -5.34
CA GLU A 60 -19.14 11.52 -4.11
C GLU A 60 -18.50 12.91 -4.13
N ARG A 61 -17.25 13.01 -4.56
CA ARG A 61 -16.56 14.28 -4.70
C ARG A 61 -17.26 15.22 -5.68
N LYS A 62 -17.72 14.71 -6.83
CA LYS A 62 -18.49 15.53 -7.79
C LYS A 62 -19.82 16.01 -7.21
N ALA A 63 -20.49 15.19 -6.41
CA ALA A 63 -21.72 15.58 -5.72
C ALA A 63 -21.46 16.67 -4.67
N LEU A 64 -20.42 16.49 -3.85
CA LEU A 64 -20.00 17.47 -2.85
C LEU A 64 -19.53 18.79 -3.50
N ASP A 65 -18.72 18.72 -4.55
CA ASP A 65 -18.27 19.91 -5.29
C ASP A 65 -19.49 20.69 -5.82
N ARG A 66 -20.52 20.00 -6.34
CA ARG A 66 -21.77 20.63 -6.78
C ARG A 66 -22.50 21.32 -5.63
N GLU A 67 -22.66 20.64 -4.50
CA GLU A 67 -23.33 21.19 -3.31
C GLU A 67 -22.59 22.42 -2.77
N GLN A 68 -21.26 22.37 -2.72
CA GLN A 68 -20.41 23.49 -2.31
C GLN A 68 -20.57 24.69 -3.25
N MET A 69 -20.60 24.48 -4.56
CA MET A 69 -20.79 25.58 -5.52
C MET A 69 -22.18 26.21 -5.41
N LEU A 70 -23.22 25.41 -5.18
CA LEU A 70 -24.59 25.92 -4.94
C LEU A 70 -24.69 26.69 -3.63
N TYR A 71 -24.03 26.19 -2.58
CA TYR A 71 -23.95 26.87 -1.29
C TYR A 71 -23.28 28.24 -1.44
N LEU A 72 -22.12 28.28 -2.09
CA LEU A 72 -21.38 29.52 -2.33
C LEU A 72 -22.21 30.51 -3.16
N ALA A 73 -22.83 30.07 -4.25
CA ALA A 73 -23.68 30.94 -5.08
C ALA A 73 -24.86 31.54 -4.30
N LYS A 74 -25.43 30.77 -3.35
CA LYS A 74 -26.48 31.24 -2.46
C LYS A 74 -25.97 32.29 -1.46
N GLU A 75 -24.78 32.11 -0.91
CA GLU A 75 -24.17 33.08 0.01
C GLU A 75 -23.73 34.37 -0.69
N THR A 76 -23.18 34.26 -1.90
CA THR A 76 -22.67 35.41 -2.66
C THR A 76 -23.73 36.13 -3.49
N GLY A 77 -24.93 35.56 -3.62
CA GLY A 77 -26.02 36.12 -4.43
C GLY A 77 -25.75 36.11 -5.93
N THR A 78 -24.76 35.33 -6.40
CA THR A 78 -24.43 35.24 -7.82
C THR A 78 -25.40 34.30 -8.55
N PRO A 79 -25.91 34.68 -9.73
CA PRO A 79 -26.83 33.84 -10.50
C PRO A 79 -26.13 32.57 -10.99
N ILE A 80 -26.84 31.44 -10.90
CA ILE A 80 -26.34 30.13 -11.35
C ILE A 80 -26.22 30.13 -12.89
N PRO A 81 -25.05 29.80 -13.48
CA PRO A 81 -24.88 29.74 -14.92
C PRO A 81 -25.80 28.69 -15.59
N ALA A 82 -26.29 28.98 -16.79
CA ALA A 82 -27.17 28.06 -17.55
C ALA A 82 -26.50 26.71 -17.90
N ASP A 83 -25.16 26.67 -17.97
CA ASP A 83 -24.39 25.45 -18.25
C ASP A 83 -23.92 24.72 -16.97
N PHE A 84 -24.38 25.13 -15.78
CA PHE A 84 -23.97 24.53 -14.51
C PHE A 84 -24.22 23.02 -14.44
N ASP A 85 -25.39 22.56 -14.88
CA ASP A 85 -25.75 21.14 -14.87
C ASP A 85 -24.94 20.32 -15.89
N LYS A 86 -24.35 20.95 -16.92
CA LYS A 86 -23.41 20.29 -17.83
C LYS A 86 -22.03 20.13 -17.21
N MET A 87 -21.58 21.12 -16.44
CA MET A 87 -20.26 21.12 -15.79
C MET A 87 -20.25 20.25 -14.52
N TYR A 88 -21.35 20.25 -13.77
CA TYR A 88 -21.54 19.52 -12.52
C TYR A 88 -22.79 18.65 -12.60
N PRO A 89 -22.74 17.51 -13.33
CA PRO A 89 -23.89 16.65 -13.51
C PRO A 89 -24.30 16.02 -12.17
N VAL A 90 -25.61 15.90 -11.97
CA VAL A 90 -26.19 15.17 -10.82
C VAL A 90 -25.82 13.70 -10.97
N SER A 91 -24.98 13.17 -10.08
CA SER A 91 -24.73 11.73 -10.03
C SER A 91 -26.00 11.05 -9.49
N SER A 92 -26.79 10.44 -10.38
CA SER A 92 -27.91 9.56 -10.03
C SER A 92 -27.42 8.20 -9.57
#